data_AF-A0A0B2SB31-F1
#
_entry.id   AF-A0A0B2SB31-F1
#
_cell.length_a   1.000
_cell.length_b   1.000
_cell.length_c   1.000
_cell.angle_alpha   90.00
_cell.angle_beta   90.00
_cell.angle_gamma   90.00
#
_symmetry.space_group_name_H-M   'P 1'
#
loop_
_entity.id
_entity.type
_entity.pdbx_description
1 polymer ?
#
loop_
_entity_poly.entity_id
_entity_poly.type
_entity_poly.pdbx_seq_one_letter_code
_entity_poly.pdbx_strand_id
1 'polypeptide(L)'
;MVSLLSNSAMVRGRDEVYVAAMPLRATKGPPQLLMSAAYSLNLWDFQHFMVIIKPSSLSQVLVFDFQPKDPEDIYVALAALYGRAVPGTVLVRQLKKLPRNKCWLVGYSKAEADAMEIAREFNKEWETNLRIGLHDCRDYTNSLVRQLTGEKDVLKRLRNVGS
;
A
#
# COMPACT_ATOMS: atom_id res chain seq x y z
N MET A 1 32.37 5.95 -18.19
CA MET A 1 31.21 5.04 -18.29
C MET A 1 31.08 4.30 -16.97
N VAL A 2 30.25 4.79 -16.05
CA VAL A 2 29.90 4.02 -14.84
C VAL A 2 29.00 2.88 -15.27
N SER A 3 29.42 1.67 -14.93
CA SER A 3 28.93 0.41 -15.49
C SER A 3 27.45 0.16 -15.16
N LEU A 4 26.63 0.04 -16.20
CA LEU A 4 25.25 -0.47 -16.11
C LEU A 4 25.19 -1.95 -15.67
N LEU A 5 26.31 -2.68 -15.76
CA LEU A 5 26.40 -4.09 -15.37
C LEU A 5 26.48 -4.26 -13.85
N SER A 6 27.04 -3.29 -13.11
CA SER A 6 27.15 -3.34 -11.64
C SER A 6 25.79 -3.25 -10.93
N ASN A 7 24.83 -2.47 -11.47
CA ASN A 7 23.50 -2.35 -10.88
C ASN A 7 22.66 -3.63 -11.05
N SER A 8 22.84 -4.36 -12.15
CA SER A 8 22.11 -5.62 -12.41
C SER A 8 22.51 -6.73 -11.42
N ALA A 9 23.81 -6.84 -11.10
CA ALA A 9 24.29 -7.80 -10.11
C ALA A 9 23.81 -7.47 -8.69
N MET A 10 23.72 -6.19 -8.31
CA MET A 10 23.23 -5.73 -7.00
C MET A 10 21.73 -5.91 -6.77
N VAL A 11 20.96 -6.17 -7.84
CA VAL A 11 19.50 -6.39 -7.78
C VAL A 11 19.16 -7.89 -7.83
N ARG A 12 20.08 -8.73 -8.31
CA ARG A 12 19.85 -10.17 -8.50
C ARG A 12 19.55 -10.86 -7.17
N GLY A 13 18.38 -11.50 -7.09
CA GLY A 13 17.92 -12.24 -5.90
C GLY A 13 17.18 -11.41 -4.85
N ARG A 14 17.05 -10.09 -5.04
CA ARG A 14 16.28 -9.23 -4.14
C ARG A 14 14.80 -9.24 -4.52
N ASP A 15 13.94 -9.06 -3.53
CA ASP A 15 12.50 -9.05 -3.74
C ASP A 15 12.07 -7.70 -4.33
N GLU A 16 11.19 -7.74 -5.32
CA GLU A 16 10.62 -6.54 -5.91
C GLU A 16 9.54 -5.99 -4.98
N VAL A 17 9.59 -4.69 -4.70
CA VAL A 17 8.60 -4.00 -3.88
C VAL A 17 7.80 -3.07 -4.78
N TYR A 18 6.49 -3.24 -4.77
CA TYR A 18 5.54 -2.45 -5.51
C TYR A 18 4.60 -1.71 -4.56
N VAL A 19 4.06 -0.60 -5.04
CA VAL A 19 2.89 0.05 -4.45
C VAL A 19 1.75 -0.11 -5.44
N ALA A 20 0.59 -0.55 -4.95
CA ALA A 20 -0.63 -0.58 -5.72
C ALA A 20 -1.67 0.37 -5.12
N ALA A 21 -2.52 0.93 -5.98
CA ALA A 21 -3.63 1.77 -5.57
C ALA A 21 -4.94 1.24 -6.11
N MET A 22 -5.96 1.23 -5.25
CA MET A 22 -7.32 0.87 -5.60
C MET A 22 -8.27 2.02 -5.22
N PRO A 23 -9.35 2.25 -5.98
CA PRO A 23 -10.40 3.12 -5.47
C PRO A 23 -10.95 2.52 -4.17
N LEU A 24 -11.24 3.36 -3.16
CA LEU A 24 -11.95 2.89 -1.96
C LEU A 24 -13.27 2.24 -2.41
N ARG A 25 -13.72 1.19 -1.73
CA ARG A 25 -15.03 0.58 -2.00
C ARG A 25 -16.04 1.14 -1.01
N ALA A 26 -17.17 1.64 -1.48
CA ALA A 26 -18.25 2.08 -0.62
C ALA A 26 -19.17 0.92 -0.25
N THR A 27 -19.82 1.05 0.91
CA THR A 27 -20.96 0.25 1.33
C THR A 27 -22.09 0.35 0.32
N LYS A 28 -22.88 -0.73 0.19
CA LYS A 28 -24.09 -0.72 -0.64
C LYS A 28 -25.10 0.28 -0.05
N GLY A 29 -25.66 1.19 -0.85
CA GLY A 29 -26.74 2.10 -0.43
C GLY A 29 -26.59 3.58 -0.86
N PRO A 30 -27.41 4.52 -0.36
CA PRO A 30 -27.32 5.95 -0.73
C PRO A 30 -25.94 6.62 -0.53
N PRO A 31 -25.14 6.28 0.51
CA PRO A 31 -23.74 6.74 0.64
C PRO A 31 -22.83 6.28 -0.51
N GLN A 32 -23.19 5.17 -1.17
CA GLN A 32 -22.52 4.70 -2.39
C GLN A 32 -22.63 5.71 -3.52
N LEU A 33 -23.75 6.45 -3.64
CA LEU A 33 -23.95 7.42 -4.72
C LEU A 33 -23.03 8.64 -4.56
N LEU A 34 -22.94 9.19 -3.36
CA LEU A 34 -22.03 10.29 -3.03
C LEU A 34 -20.56 9.88 -3.18
N MET A 35 -20.19 8.71 -2.67
CA MET A 35 -18.85 8.17 -2.85
C MET A 35 -18.57 7.81 -4.31
N SER A 36 -19.56 7.35 -5.09
CA SER A 36 -19.43 7.03 -6.52
C SER A 36 -19.18 8.23 -7.43
N ALA A 37 -19.69 9.40 -7.07
CA ALA A 37 -19.36 10.64 -7.75
C ALA A 37 -17.89 11.02 -7.51
N ALA A 38 -17.40 10.89 -6.27
CA ALA A 38 -15.97 11.05 -5.96
C ALA A 38 -15.10 9.93 -6.59
N TYR A 39 -15.61 8.70 -6.70
CA TYR A 39 -14.94 7.55 -7.35
C TYR A 39 -14.76 7.76 -8.85
N SER A 40 -15.76 8.33 -9.52
CA SER A 40 -15.71 8.61 -10.96
C SER A 40 -14.63 9.64 -11.32
N LEU A 41 -14.19 10.45 -10.34
CA LEU A 41 -13.19 11.51 -10.54
C LEU A 41 -11.74 11.02 -10.36
N ASN A 42 -11.51 9.75 -10.01
CA ASN A 42 -10.17 9.17 -9.88
C ASN A 42 -9.17 9.98 -9.01
N LEU A 43 -9.68 10.76 -8.06
CA LEU A 43 -8.86 11.71 -7.32
C LEU A 43 -7.87 10.95 -6.42
N TRP A 44 -6.59 11.30 -6.54
CA TRP A 44 -5.48 10.73 -5.78
C TRP A 44 -5.77 10.65 -4.27
N ASP A 45 -6.45 11.68 -3.76
CA ASP A 45 -6.78 11.82 -2.34
C ASP A 45 -7.90 10.86 -1.86
N PHE A 46 -8.52 10.09 -2.76
CA PHE A 46 -9.48 9.01 -2.44
C PHE A 46 -9.00 7.61 -2.84
N GLN A 47 -7.72 7.47 -3.16
CA GLN A 47 -7.13 6.15 -3.43
C GLN A 47 -6.70 5.47 -2.13
N HIS A 48 -6.97 4.17 -2.08
CA HIS A 48 -6.48 3.23 -1.08
C HIS A 48 -5.15 2.65 -1.56
N PHE A 49 -4.11 2.75 -0.75
CA PHE A 49 -2.76 2.30 -1.11
C PHE A 49 -2.37 1.04 -0.33
N MET A 50 -1.63 0.17 -0.99
CA MET A 50 -1.12 -1.08 -0.42
C MET A 50 0.27 -1.39 -0.96
N VAL A 51 1.05 -2.16 -0.21
CA VAL A 51 2.39 -2.62 -0.61
C VAL A 51 2.30 -4.03 -1.13
N ILE A 52 2.99 -4.34 -2.23
CA ILE A 52 3.09 -5.69 -2.76
C ILE A 52 4.56 -6.09 -2.80
N ILE A 53 4.88 -7.22 -2.18
CA ILE A 53 6.19 -7.87 -2.28
C ILE A 53 6.05 -9.00 -3.29
N LYS A 54 6.87 -8.94 -4.35
CA LYS A 54 7.03 -10.02 -5.31
C LYS A 54 8.40 -10.66 -5.07
N PRO A 55 8.44 -11.85 -4.45
CA PRO A 55 9.68 -12.52 -4.16
C PRO A 55 10.41 -12.93 -5.44
N SER A 56 11.74 -12.94 -5.41
CA SER A 56 12.54 -13.33 -6.57
C SER A 56 12.41 -14.82 -6.94
N SER A 57 12.06 -15.66 -5.96
CA SER A 57 12.04 -17.12 -6.05
C SER A 57 10.64 -17.74 -6.05
N LEU A 58 9.60 -16.98 -5.72
CA LEU A 58 8.22 -17.51 -5.55
C LEU A 58 7.30 -17.09 -6.70
N SER A 59 6.30 -17.93 -6.96
CA SER A 59 5.29 -17.71 -8.01
C SER A 59 4.11 -16.83 -7.56
N GLN A 60 4.02 -16.54 -6.26
CA GLN A 60 2.95 -15.76 -5.64
C GLN A 60 3.50 -14.43 -5.13
N VAL A 61 2.65 -13.40 -5.17
CA VAL A 61 2.97 -12.09 -4.60
C VAL A 61 2.16 -11.88 -3.32
N LEU A 62 2.77 -11.23 -2.34
CA LEU A 62 2.13 -10.91 -1.06
C LEU A 62 1.74 -9.44 -1.03
N VAL A 63 0.53 -9.17 -0.59
CA VAL A 63 0.00 -7.82 -0.43
C VAL A 63 -0.15 -7.53 1.06
N PHE A 64 0.39 -6.40 1.45
CA PHE A 64 0.38 -5.84 2.79
C PHE A 64 -0.50 -4.59 2.77
N ASP A 65 -1.51 -4.57 3.62
CA ASP A 65 -2.62 -3.62 3.55
C ASP A 65 -3.02 -3.14 4.95
N PHE A 66 -3.42 -1.87 5.09
CA PHE A 66 -3.93 -1.31 6.34
C PHE A 66 -5.24 -0.58 6.05
N GLN A 67 -6.34 -1.06 6.64
CA GLN A 67 -7.69 -0.59 6.36
C GLN A 67 -8.54 -0.58 7.64
N PRO A 68 -9.73 0.06 7.64
CA PRO A 68 -10.68 -0.09 8.74
C PRO A 68 -10.98 -1.56 8.98
N LYS A 69 -11.19 -1.96 10.24
CA LYS A 69 -11.53 -3.35 10.60
C LYS A 69 -12.82 -3.79 9.93
N ASP A 70 -13.84 -2.93 9.97
CA ASP A 70 -15.15 -3.13 9.37
C ASP A 70 -15.42 -2.01 8.35
N PRO A 71 -14.81 -2.07 7.15
CA PRO A 71 -14.91 -0.99 6.16
C PRO A 71 -16.32 -0.87 5.57
N GLU A 72 -17.17 -1.89 5.77
CA GLU A 72 -18.56 -1.90 5.34
C GLU A 72 -19.55 -1.38 6.40
N ASP A 73 -19.08 -1.02 7.61
CA ASP A 73 -19.92 -0.39 8.61
C ASP A 73 -20.05 1.12 8.33
N ILE A 74 -21.29 1.60 8.14
CA ILE A 74 -21.58 3.00 7.82
C ILE A 74 -21.16 3.96 8.95
N TYR A 75 -21.26 3.54 10.21
CA TYR A 75 -20.86 4.36 11.35
C TYR A 75 -19.33 4.44 11.45
N VAL A 76 -18.62 3.35 11.15
CA VAL A 76 -17.16 3.35 11.04
C VAL A 76 -16.70 4.28 9.92
N ALA A 77 -17.31 4.16 8.73
CA ALA A 77 -17.02 5.03 7.60
C ALA A 77 -17.29 6.51 7.92
N LEU A 78 -18.43 6.82 8.53
CA LEU A 78 -18.80 8.18 8.89
C LEU A 78 -17.84 8.76 9.95
N ALA A 79 -17.54 7.99 11.00
CA ALA A 79 -16.60 8.41 12.04
C ALA A 79 -15.20 8.71 11.46
N ALA A 80 -14.70 7.83 10.58
CA ALA A 80 -13.42 8.02 9.91
C ALA A 80 -13.40 9.28 9.03
N LEU A 81 -14.48 9.55 8.29
CA LEU A 81 -14.61 10.76 7.46
C LEU A 81 -14.68 12.05 8.30
N TYR A 82 -15.26 12.01 9.50
CA TYR A 82 -15.20 13.11 10.46
C TYR A 82 -13.85 13.20 11.21
N GLY A 83 -12.83 12.46 10.76
CA GLY A 83 -11.48 12.51 11.29
C GLY A 83 -11.34 11.87 12.68
N ARG A 84 -12.33 11.09 13.13
CA ARG A 84 -12.22 10.30 14.36
C ARG A 84 -11.32 9.08 14.13
N ALA A 85 -10.64 8.67 15.18
CA ALA A 85 -9.94 7.39 15.18
C ALA A 85 -10.97 6.24 15.15
N VAL A 86 -10.72 5.23 14.32
CA VAL A 86 -11.54 4.03 14.21
C VAL A 86 -10.66 2.79 14.30
N PRO A 87 -11.18 1.63 14.74
CA PRO A 87 -10.44 0.38 14.70
C PRO A 87 -10.00 0.04 13.27
N GLY A 88 -8.70 -0.12 13.07
CA GLY A 88 -8.07 -0.58 11.86
C GLY A 88 -7.57 -2.02 11.97
N THR A 89 -7.12 -2.55 10.85
CA THR A 89 -6.50 -3.88 10.76
C THR A 89 -5.42 -3.87 9.70
N VAL A 90 -4.28 -4.49 10.01
CA VAL A 90 -3.25 -4.82 9.02
C VAL A 90 -3.54 -6.20 8.46
N LEU A 91 -3.47 -6.35 7.14
CA LEU A 91 -3.79 -7.59 6.42
C LEU A 91 -2.62 -8.03 5.55
N VAL A 92 -2.45 -9.34 5.46
CA VAL A 92 -1.54 -9.98 4.51
C VAL A 92 -2.35 -10.93 3.64
N ARG A 93 -2.34 -10.72 2.33
CA ARG A 93 -3.05 -11.58 1.37
C ARG A 93 -2.14 -12.01 0.23
N GLN A 94 -2.36 -13.22 -0.29
CA GLN A 94 -1.65 -13.73 -1.45
C GLN A 94 -2.40 -13.41 -2.74
N LEU A 95 -1.68 -13.01 -3.78
CA LEU A 95 -2.20 -12.92 -5.15
C LEU A 95 -1.37 -13.79 -6.08
N LYS A 96 -2.03 -14.35 -7.10
CA LYS A 96 -1.35 -15.13 -8.16
C LYS A 96 -0.53 -14.24 -9.10
N LYS A 97 -0.92 -12.97 -9.26
CA LYS A 97 -0.30 -12.01 -10.20
C LYS A 97 -0.43 -10.59 -9.65
N LEU A 98 0.47 -9.71 -10.10
CA LEU A 98 0.39 -8.28 -9.82
C LEU A 98 -0.88 -7.65 -10.42
N PRO A 99 -1.45 -6.62 -9.77
CA PRO A 99 -2.50 -5.80 -10.37
C PRO A 99 -2.04 -5.19 -11.70
N ARG A 100 -2.94 -5.19 -12.70
CA ARG A 100 -2.63 -4.66 -14.04
C ARG A 100 -2.58 -3.14 -14.12
N ASN A 101 -3.38 -2.49 -13.27
CA ASN A 101 -3.55 -1.03 -13.27
C ASN A 101 -3.11 -0.48 -11.93
N LYS A 102 -2.61 0.77 -11.93
CA LYS A 102 -2.19 1.50 -10.73
C LYS A 102 -1.29 0.68 -9.81
N CYS A 103 -0.29 0.02 -10.39
CA CYS A 103 0.69 -0.77 -9.69
C CYS A 103 2.07 -0.35 -10.20
N TRP A 104 2.92 0.14 -9.30
CA TRP A 104 4.20 0.74 -9.64
C TRP A 104 5.32 0.03 -8.89
N LEU A 105 6.37 -0.35 -9.61
CA LEU A 105 7.60 -0.82 -8.98
C LEU A 105 8.24 0.37 -8.27
N VAL A 106 8.45 0.26 -6.96
CA VAL A 106 9.02 1.34 -6.15
C VAL A 106 10.48 1.10 -5.79
N GLY A 107 10.93 -0.15 -5.79
CA GLY A 107 12.31 -0.51 -5.53
C GLY A 107 12.47 -2.00 -5.24
N TYR A 108 13.60 -2.35 -4.65
CA TYR A 108 13.95 -3.71 -4.28
C TYR A 108 14.24 -3.77 -2.77
N SER A 109 13.90 -4.89 -2.12
CA SER A 109 14.18 -5.14 -0.70
C SER A 109 15.66 -4.94 -0.39
N LYS A 110 16.07 -4.56 0.82
CA LYS A 110 17.50 -4.43 1.16
C LYS A 110 18.26 -5.75 0.93
N ALA A 111 19.54 -5.66 0.58
CA ALA A 111 20.38 -6.84 0.37
C ALA A 111 20.41 -7.71 1.64
N GLU A 112 20.42 -9.03 1.46
CA GLU A 112 20.47 -10.06 2.54
C GLU A 112 19.25 -10.11 3.47
N ALA A 113 18.23 -9.27 3.24
CA ALA A 113 17.06 -9.20 4.10
C ALA A 113 15.86 -9.95 3.51
N ASP A 114 15.20 -10.79 4.32
CA ASP A 114 13.90 -11.36 3.98
C ASP A 114 12.83 -10.24 4.06
N ALA A 115 12.39 -9.78 2.89
CA ALA A 115 11.42 -8.71 2.78
C ALA A 115 10.07 -9.07 3.42
N MET A 116 9.70 -10.36 3.35
CA MET A 116 8.44 -10.83 3.91
C MET A 116 8.50 -10.85 5.44
N GLU A 117 9.61 -11.32 6.01
CA GLU A 117 9.82 -11.31 7.46
C GLU A 117 9.78 -9.88 8.00
N ILE A 118 10.53 -8.96 7.38
CA ILE A 118 10.51 -7.53 7.75
C ILE A 118 9.09 -6.97 7.74
N ALA A 119 8.33 -7.25 6.69
CA ALA A 119 6.96 -6.74 6.56
C ALA A 119 6.01 -7.37 7.60
N ARG A 120 6.22 -8.63 7.97
CA ARG A 120 5.43 -9.29 9.04
C ARG A 120 5.76 -8.73 10.41
N GLU A 121 7.03 -8.51 10.72
CA GLU A 121 7.42 -7.86 11.99
C GLU A 121 6.92 -6.42 12.06
N PHE A 122 7.02 -5.66 10.96
CA PHE A 122 6.43 -4.33 10.87
C PHE A 122 4.94 -4.33 11.20
N ASN A 123 4.18 -5.29 10.68
CA ASN A 123 2.74 -5.40 10.95
C ASN A 123 2.41 -5.65 12.42
N LYS A 124 3.26 -6.36 13.17
CA LYS A 124 3.05 -6.61 14.60
C LYS A 124 3.16 -5.34 15.43
N GLU A 125 4.08 -4.46 15.03
CA GLU A 125 4.36 -3.20 15.73
C GLU A 125 3.48 -2.04 15.24
N TRP A 126 2.74 -2.22 14.15
CA TRP A 126 1.93 -1.15 13.58
C TRP A 126 0.73 -0.84 14.47
N GLU A 127 0.63 0.42 14.89
CA GLU A 127 -0.52 0.91 15.65
C GLU A 127 -1.80 0.81 14.78
N THR A 128 -2.92 0.34 15.36
CA THR A 128 -4.14 0.02 14.58
C THR A 128 -5.33 0.97 14.78
N ASN A 129 -5.20 2.04 15.56
CA ASN A 129 -6.13 3.17 15.60
C ASN A 129 -6.01 4.01 14.31
N LEU A 130 -6.74 3.58 13.28
CA LEU A 130 -6.75 4.23 11.97
C LEU A 130 -7.37 5.62 12.07
N ARG A 131 -6.69 6.61 11.47
CA ARG A 131 -7.19 7.99 11.37
C ARG A 131 -6.86 8.57 10.00
N ILE A 132 -7.89 8.87 9.20
CA ILE A 132 -7.72 9.38 7.83
C ILE A 132 -6.90 10.67 7.85
N GLY A 133 -5.85 10.72 7.02
CA GLY A 133 -4.93 11.85 6.86
C GLY A 133 -3.90 12.03 7.96
N LEU A 134 -3.85 11.14 8.97
CA LEU A 134 -2.89 11.22 10.08
C LEU A 134 -2.19 9.88 10.36
N HIS A 135 -2.93 8.78 10.28
CA HIS A 135 -2.42 7.42 10.45
C HIS A 135 -3.32 6.46 9.65
N ASP A 136 -3.15 6.47 8.32
CA ASP A 136 -3.96 5.68 7.40
C ASP A 136 -3.12 4.80 6.45
N CYS A 137 -3.77 4.21 5.44
CA CYS A 137 -3.12 3.35 4.45
C CYS A 137 -1.90 4.02 3.77
N ARG A 138 -1.86 5.35 3.68
CA ARG A 138 -0.77 6.12 3.07
C ARG A 138 0.45 6.15 3.97
N ASP A 139 0.26 6.40 5.26
CA ASP A 139 1.32 6.40 6.26
C ASP A 139 1.91 5.01 6.39
N TYR A 140 1.05 4.00 6.45
CA TYR A 140 1.44 2.59 6.43
C TYR A 140 2.27 2.27 5.19
N THR A 141 1.79 2.64 3.99
CA THR A 141 2.47 2.37 2.72
C THR A 141 3.84 3.04 2.66
N ASN A 142 3.92 4.34 2.98
CA ASN A 142 5.19 5.06 2.98
C ASN A 142 6.19 4.47 3.99
N SER A 143 5.72 4.11 5.18
CA SER A 143 6.55 3.57 6.27
C SER A 143 7.10 2.19 5.93
N LEU A 144 6.24 1.29 5.45
CA LEU A 144 6.65 -0.05 5.07
C LEU A 144 7.61 -0.02 3.87
N VAL A 145 7.32 0.78 2.84
CA VAL A 145 8.24 0.94 1.70
C VAL A 145 9.59 1.46 2.18
N ARG A 146 9.62 2.47 3.04
CA ARG A 146 10.87 2.97 3.62
C ARG A 146 11.64 1.89 4.38
N GLN A 147 10.95 1.05 5.13
CA GLN A 147 11.61 -0.04 5.86
C GLN A 147 12.21 -1.08 4.92
N LEU A 148 11.48 -1.45 3.87
CA LEU A 148 11.86 -2.48 2.91
C LEU A 148 12.96 -2.02 1.94
N THR A 149 12.88 -0.80 1.42
CA THR A 149 13.73 -0.33 0.31
C THR A 149 14.63 0.85 0.68
N GLY A 150 14.32 1.57 1.76
CA GLY A 150 14.96 2.84 2.13
C GLY A 150 14.35 4.07 1.45
N GLU A 151 13.43 3.88 0.49
CA GLU A 151 12.77 4.96 -0.24
C GLU A 151 11.85 5.77 0.66
N LYS A 152 11.91 7.11 0.55
CA LYS A 152 11.06 8.04 1.30
C LYS A 152 10.06 8.73 0.38
N ASP A 153 8.95 9.19 0.95
CA ASP A 153 7.92 9.98 0.27
C ASP A 153 7.40 9.33 -1.02
N VAL A 154 7.31 8.00 -1.04
CA VAL A 154 7.02 7.24 -2.26
C VAL A 154 5.68 7.63 -2.87
N LEU A 155 4.65 7.86 -2.06
CA LEU A 155 3.34 8.27 -2.56
C LEU A 155 3.38 9.69 -3.15
N LYS A 156 4.17 10.61 -2.57
CA LYS A 156 4.36 11.95 -3.14
C LYS A 156 5.03 11.86 -4.52
N ARG A 157 6.05 11.00 -4.64
CA ARG A 157 6.72 10.73 -5.93
C ARG A 157 5.75 10.12 -6.94
N LEU A 158 4.98 9.10 -6.56
CA LEU A 158 4.03 8.43 -7.46
C LEU A 158 2.91 9.36 -7.94
N ARG A 159 2.44 10.30 -7.10
CA ARG A 159 1.47 11.33 -7.51
C ARG A 159 1.98 12.15 -8.69
N ASN A 160 3.27 12.50 -8.67
CA ASN A 160 3.91 13.31 -9.71
C ASN A 160 4.21 12.52 -11.00
N VAL A 161 4.27 11.18 -10.92
CA VAL A 161 4.50 10.30 -12.08
C VAL A 161 3.19 9.92 -12.77
N GLY A 162 2.08 9.90 -12.02
CA GLY A 162 0.73 9.56 -12.51
C GLY A 162 -0.15 10.74 -12.89
N SER A 163 0.42 11.96 -13.00
CA SER A 163 -0.27 13.18 -13.47
C SER A 163 0.06 13.46 -14.93
#